data_AF-A0AAJ0U8D0-F1
#
_entry.id   AF-A0AAJ0U8D0-F1
#
_cell.length_a   1.000
_cell.length_b   1.000
_cell.length_c   1.000
_cell.angle_alpha   90.00
_cell.angle_beta   90.00
_cell.angle_gamma   90.00
#
_symmetry.space_group_name_H-M   'P 1'
#
loop_
_entity.id
_entity.type
_entity.pdbx_description
1 polymer ?
#
loop_
_entity_poly.entity_id
_entity_poly.type
_entity_poly.pdbx_seq_one_letter_code
_entity_poly.pdbx_strand_id
1 'polypeptide(L)' 'MPKQAPKLNTLIRLIAGLGDFLGRKCDGEPGMQTFWLGLQRVRDFAEGMRFVQGLPAI' A
#
# COMPACT_ATOMS: atom_id res chain seq x y z
N MET A 1 -1.14 15.24 -4.18
CA MET A 1 -1.70 14.05 -4.87
C MET A 1 -1.23 14.04 -6.32
N PRO A 2 -1.00 12.87 -6.93
CA PRO A 2 -0.63 12.80 -8.35
C PRO A 2 -1.78 13.32 -9.23
N LYS A 3 -1.44 13.97 -10.35
CA LYS A 3 -2.43 14.55 -11.28
C LYS A 3 -3.22 13.47 -12.04
N GLN A 4 -2.65 12.29 -12.20
CA GLN A 4 -3.29 11.14 -12.83
C GLN A 4 -3.16 9.93 -11.92
N ALA A 5 -4.25 9.14 -11.85
CA ALA A 5 -4.25 7.91 -11.09
C ALA A 5 -3.16 6.95 -11.63
N PRO A 6 -2.42 6.28 -10.74
CA PRO A 6 -1.47 5.25 -11.15
C PRO A 6 -2.21 4.09 -11.83
N LYS A 7 -1.49 3.34 -12.66
CA LYS A 7 -2.02 2.09 -13.24
C LYS A 7 -2.25 1.06 -12.14
N LEU A 8 -3.17 0.13 -12.38
CA LEU A 8 -3.47 -0.94 -11.42
C LEU A 8 -2.22 -1.74 -11.02
N ASN A 9 -1.37 -2.12 -11.98
CA ASN A 9 -0.13 -2.85 -11.66
C ASN A 9 0.82 -2.03 -10.77
N THR A 10 0.91 -0.72 -11.01
CA THR A 10 1.68 0.19 -10.13
C THR A 10 1.14 0.14 -8.70
N LEU A 11 -0.17 0.19 -8.52
CA LEU A 11 -0.78 0.07 -7.18
C LEU A 11 -0.50 -1.30 -6.55
N ILE A 12 -0.66 -2.39 -7.30
CA ILE A 12 -0.40 -3.75 -6.81
C ILE A 12 1.04 -3.88 -6.29
N ARG A 13 2.02 -3.37 -7.06
CA ARG A 13 3.44 -3.41 -6.69
C ARG A 13 3.76 -2.51 -5.50
N LEU A 14 3.15 -1.33 -5.41
CA LEU A 14 3.30 -0.44 -4.24
C LEU A 14 2.78 -1.10 -2.96
N ILE A 15 1.58 -1.69 -3.03
CA ILE A 15 0.96 -2.39 -1.91
C ILE A 15 1.84 -3.59 -1.53
N ALA A 16 2.23 -4.41 -2.49
CA ALA A 16 3.10 -5.57 -2.24
C ALA A 16 4.47 -5.17 -1.69
N GLY A 17 5.00 -3.99 -2.03
CA GLY A 17 6.24 -3.46 -1.44
C GLY A 17 6.13 -3.29 0.07
N LEU A 18 4.94 -2.92 0.56
CA LEU A 18 4.65 -2.93 1.99
C LEU A 18 4.59 -4.35 2.55
N GLY A 19 4.49 -5.41 1.76
CA GLY A 19 4.42 -6.79 2.23
C GLY A 19 5.68 -7.63 2.00
N ASP A 20 6.83 -6.98 1.75
CA ASP A 20 8.17 -7.58 1.46
C ASP A 20 8.51 -7.79 -0.03
N PHE A 21 7.76 -7.18 -0.96
CA PHE A 21 8.13 -7.19 -2.38
C PHE A 21 9.23 -6.18 -2.70
N LEU A 22 10.43 -6.66 -3.02
CA LEU A 22 11.56 -5.79 -3.37
C LEU A 22 11.42 -5.10 -4.74
N GLY A 23 10.77 -5.75 -5.71
CA GLY A 23 10.50 -5.17 -7.03
C GLY A 23 11.73 -4.97 -7.92
N ARG A 24 12.73 -5.85 -7.85
CA ARG A 24 13.92 -5.81 -8.72
C ARG A 24 13.54 -6.15 -10.16
N LYS A 25 14.42 -5.80 -11.10
CA LYS A 25 14.21 -5.92 -12.56
C LYS A 25 13.70 -7.30 -13.03
N CYS A 26 14.06 -8.38 -12.32
CA CYS A 26 13.69 -9.75 -12.69
C CYS A 26 12.84 -10.48 -11.62
N ASP A 27 12.26 -9.77 -10.65
CA ASP A 27 11.45 -10.41 -9.60
C ASP A 27 10.06 -10.85 -10.10
N GLY A 28 9.64 -10.41 -11.30
CA GLY A 28 8.31 -10.73 -11.84
C GLY A 28 7.20 -9.91 -11.19
N GLU A 29 6.03 -10.53 -11.02
CA GLU A 29 4.88 -9.94 -10.33
C GLU A 29 4.84 -10.40 -8.86
N PRO A 30 4.29 -9.59 -7.94
CA PRO A 30 4.16 -9.99 -6.54
C PRO A 30 3.33 -11.26 -6.34
N GLY A 31 3.76 -12.10 -5.39
CA GLY A 31 2.95 -13.22 -4.94
C GLY A 31 1.75 -12.79 -4.08
N MET A 32 0.74 -13.66 -3.98
CA MET A 32 -0.51 -13.36 -3.25
C MET A 32 -0.29 -13.08 -1.76
N GLN A 33 0.63 -13.80 -1.11
CA GLN A 33 0.92 -13.59 0.32
C GLN A 33 1.53 -12.22 0.58
N THR A 34 2.55 -11.85 -0.19
CA THR A 34 3.21 -10.53 -0.13
C THR A 34 2.20 -9.41 -0.41
N PHE A 35 1.32 -9.57 -1.39
CA PHE A 35 0.27 -8.59 -1.66
C PHE A 35 -0.74 -8.48 -0.49
N TRP A 36 -1.18 -9.60 0.07
CA TRP A 36 -2.10 -9.62 1.21
C TRP A 36 -1.54 -8.93 2.45
N LEU A 37 -0.27 -9.23 2.80
CA LEU A 37 0.42 -8.56 3.91
C LEU A 37 0.51 -7.04 3.69
N GLY A 38 0.78 -6.64 2.45
CA GLY A 38 0.77 -5.24 2.04
C GLY A 38 -0.61 -4.57 2.24
N LEU A 39 -1.69 -5.24 1.82
CA LEU A 39 -3.06 -4.74 1.99
C LEU A 39 -3.44 -4.54 3.46
N GLN A 40 -3.06 -5.48 4.33
CA GLN A 40 -3.29 -5.34 5.77
C GLN A 40 -2.62 -4.07 6.31
N ARG A 41 -1.34 -3.83 5.96
CA ARG A 41 -0.61 -2.62 6.36
C ARG A 41 -1.27 -1.34 5.83
N VAL A 42 -1.72 -1.31 4.57
CA VAL A 42 -2.45 -0.16 4.01
C VAL A 42 -3.72 0.13 4.80
N ARG A 43 -4.46 -0.91 5.17
CA ARG A 43 -5.67 -0.77 5.98
C ARG A 43 -5.35 -0.19 7.36
N ASP A 44 -4.34 -0.70 8.03
CA ASP A 44 -3.94 -0.23 9.36
C ASP A 44 -3.58 1.26 9.33
N PHE A 45 -2.81 1.70 8.32
CA PHE A 45 -2.49 3.13 8.14
C PHE A 45 -3.75 3.97 7.85
N ALA A 46 -4.67 3.47 7.02
CA ALA A 46 -5.92 4.18 6.75
C ALA A 46 -6.79 4.33 8.00
N GLU A 47 -6.86 3.30 8.84
CA GLU A 47 -7.56 3.34 10.13
C GLU A 47 -6.89 4.31 11.10
N GLY A 48 -5.55 4.30 11.20
CA GLY A 48 -4.80 5.27 12.01
C GLY A 48 -5.00 6.71 11.57
N MET A 49 -5.00 6.99 10.26
CA MET A 49 -5.29 8.33 9.74
C MET A 49 -6.71 8.79 10.08
N ARG A 50 -7.71 7.90 9.94
CA ARG A 50 -9.10 8.20 10.32
C ARG A 50 -9.23 8.51 11.80
N PHE A 51 -8.50 7.77 12.65
CA PHE A 51 -8.47 8.03 14.07
C PHE A 51 -7.95 9.44 14.37
N VAL A 52 -6.81 9.83 13.79
CA VAL A 52 -6.22 11.16 13.99
C VAL A 52 -7.16 12.28 13.48
N GLN A 53 -7.85 12.07 12.36
CA GLN A 53 -8.83 13.03 11.83
C GLN A 53 -10.05 13.23 12.75
N GLY A 54 -10.38 12.24 13.59
CA GLY A 54 -11.46 12.31 14.56
C GLY A 54 -11.09 12.98 15.89
N LEU A 55 -9.81 13.26 16.12
CA LEU A 55 -9.37 13.96 17.33
C LEU A 55 -9.73 15.45 17.26
N PRO A 56 -10.16 16.06 18.37
CA PRO A 56 -10.32 17.51 18.43
C PRO A 56 -8.96 18.18 18.22
N ALA A 57 -8.94 19.27 17.44
CA ALA A 57 -7.75 20.09 17.32
C ALA A 57 -7.36 20.62 18.71
N ILE A 58 -6.13 20.31 19.13
CA ILE A 58 -5.53 20.80 20.37
C ILE A 58 -5.02 22.23 20.13
#